data_AF-L8M6J5-F1
#
_entry.id   AF-L8M6J5-F1
#
_cell.length_a   1.000
_cell.length_b   1.000
_cell.length_c   1.000
_cell.angle_alpha   90.00
_cell.angle_beta   90.00
_cell.angle_gamma   90.00
#
_symmetry.space_group_name_H-M   'P 1'
#
loop_
_entity.id
_entity.type
_entity.pdbx_description
1 polymer ?
#
loop_
_entity_poly.entity_id
_entity_poly.type
_entity_poly.pdbx_seq_one_letter_code
_entity_poly.pdbx_strand_id
1 'polypeptide(L)'
;MTQKSQDNSKIHQEEISEVVSSLSKITSRSPEEIKPYLDELLSRLSRVPSPHANHFFNTATDDEWIAEFREWSQSHSRKKLPVLSEEFMSRESIYGERG
;
A
#
# COMPACT_ATOMS: atom_id res chain seq x y z
N MET A 1 -20.40 13.66 8.90
CA MET A 1 -19.20 12.92 8.45
C MET A 1 -19.42 11.40 8.37
N THR A 2 -20.66 10.91 8.24
CA THR A 2 -21.01 9.48 8.35
C THR A 2 -21.33 8.79 7.01
N GLN A 3 -21.57 9.55 5.93
CA GLN A 3 -22.03 9.01 4.65
C GLN A 3 -20.96 8.18 3.91
N LYS A 4 -19.68 8.60 3.96
CA LYS A 4 -18.59 8.00 3.16
C LYS A 4 -18.14 6.62 3.66
N SER A 5 -18.34 6.32 4.94
CA SER A 5 -18.04 4.99 5.51
C SER A 5 -19.14 3.96 5.24
N GLN A 6 -20.39 4.38 5.08
CA GLN A 6 -21.49 3.48 4.73
C GLN A 6 -21.42 3.01 3.26
N ASP A 7 -20.91 3.86 2.37
CA ASP A 7 -20.78 3.57 0.94
C ASP A 7 -19.70 2.51 0.67
N ASN A 8 -18.54 2.66 1.32
CA ASN A 8 -17.43 1.71 1.20
C ASN A 8 -17.79 0.30 1.72
N SER A 9 -18.54 0.23 2.82
CA SER A 9 -18.99 -1.05 3.39
C SER A 9 -19.93 -1.82 2.47
N LYS A 10 -20.80 -1.12 1.73
CA LYS A 10 -21.71 -1.76 0.76
C LYS A 10 -20.98 -2.27 -0.46
N ILE A 11 -20.03 -1.51 -0.99
CA ILE A 11 -19.20 -1.91 -2.14
C ILE A 11 -18.46 -3.22 -1.82
N HIS A 12 -17.84 -3.32 -0.64
CA HIS A 12 -17.15 -4.54 -0.24
C HIS A 12 -18.08 -5.74 -0.06
N GLN A 13 -19.34 -5.54 0.34
CA GLN A 13 -20.32 -6.63 0.44
C GLN A 13 -20.74 -7.17 -0.92
N GLU A 14 -20.88 -6.30 -1.93
CA GLU A 14 -21.20 -6.69 -3.30
C GLU A 14 -20.04 -7.47 -3.93
N GLU A 15 -18.81 -7.00 -3.77
CA GLU A 15 -17.60 -7.70 -4.24
C GLU A 15 -17.44 -9.09 -3.62
N ILE A 16 -17.67 -9.22 -2.30
CA ILE A 16 -17.63 -10.51 -1.61
C ILE A 16 -18.70 -11.46 -2.16
N SER A 17 -19.90 -10.96 -2.47
CA SER A 17 -20.97 -11.75 -3.07
C SER A 17 -20.61 -12.27 -4.47
N GLU A 18 -19.98 -11.44 -5.31
CA GLU A 18 -19.49 -11.87 -6.62
C GLU A 18 -18.39 -12.93 -6.53
N VAL A 19 -17.48 -12.80 -5.57
CA VAL A 19 -16.43 -13.80 -5.31
C VAL A 19 -17.05 -15.13 -4.89
N VAL A 20 -18.02 -15.13 -3.98
CA VAL A 20 -18.73 -16.36 -3.57
C VAL A 20 -19.45 -17.02 -4.75
N SER A 21 -20.11 -16.21 -5.60
CA SER A 21 -20.79 -16.69 -6.82
C SER A 21 -19.83 -17.29 -7.85
N SER A 22 -18.64 -16.72 -7.98
CA SER A 22 -17.61 -17.24 -8.89
C SER A 22 -16.99 -18.53 -8.35
N LEU A 23 -16.71 -18.58 -7.04
CA LEU A 23 -16.15 -19.76 -6.38
C LEU A 23 -17.13 -20.94 -6.36
N SER A 24 -18.44 -20.70 -6.23
CA SER A 24 -19.45 -21.76 -6.32
C SER A 24 -19.49 -22.42 -7.69
N LYS A 25 -19.38 -21.61 -8.76
CA LYS A 25 -19.28 -22.11 -10.13
C LYS A 25 -18.00 -22.92 -10.38
N ILE A 26 -16.87 -22.50 -9.81
CA ILE A 26 -15.56 -23.17 -9.99
C ILE A 26 -15.50 -24.48 -9.20
N THR A 27 -15.97 -24.47 -7.95
CA THR A 27 -15.81 -25.59 -7.02
C THR A 27 -16.97 -26.58 -7.04
N SER A 28 -18.06 -26.26 -7.77
CA SER A 28 -19.33 -27.03 -7.77
C SER A 28 -19.92 -27.22 -6.37
N ARG A 29 -19.60 -26.32 -5.43
CA ARG A 29 -20.11 -26.30 -4.05
C ARG A 29 -21.14 -25.20 -3.88
N SER A 30 -22.00 -25.34 -2.88
CA SER A 30 -23.00 -24.31 -2.63
C SER A 30 -22.35 -23.04 -2.05
N PRO A 31 -22.93 -21.85 -2.26
CA PRO A 31 -22.50 -20.62 -1.62
C PRO A 31 -22.40 -20.74 -0.09
N GLU A 32 -23.30 -21.50 0.53
CA GLU A 32 -23.36 -21.74 1.97
C GLU A 32 -22.16 -22.56 2.48
N GLU A 33 -21.66 -23.50 1.67
CA GLU A 33 -20.46 -24.27 1.98
C GLU A 33 -19.18 -23.45 1.80
N ILE A 34 -19.19 -22.44 0.93
CA ILE A 34 -18.01 -21.63 0.60
C ILE A 34 -17.81 -20.47 1.56
N LYS A 35 -18.91 -19.83 2.00
CA LYS A 35 -18.89 -18.71 2.94
C LYS A 35 -17.95 -18.91 4.16
N PRO A 36 -18.01 -20.02 4.91
CA PRO A 36 -17.15 -20.18 6.09
C PRO A 36 -15.65 -20.20 5.74
N TYR A 37 -15.27 -20.77 4.58
CA TYR A 37 -13.87 -20.76 4.13
C TYR A 37 -13.42 -19.38 3.66
N LEU A 38 -14.31 -18.62 3.00
CA LEU A 38 -14.03 -17.26 2.60
C LEU A 38 -13.90 -16.34 3.83
N ASP A 39 -14.78 -16.49 4.81
CA ASP A 39 -14.74 -15.75 6.08
C ASP A 39 -13.45 -16.03 6.85
N GLU A 40 -13.00 -17.31 6.88
CA GLU A 40 -11.71 -17.68 7.46
C GLU A 40 -10.55 -17.02 6.71
N LEU A 41 -10.55 -17.02 5.38
CA LEU A 41 -9.53 -16.38 4.56
C LEU A 41 -9.50 -14.86 4.77
N LEU A 42 -10.65 -14.20 4.80
CA LEU A 42 -10.77 -12.75 5.06
C LEU A 42 -10.29 -12.41 6.48
N SER A 43 -10.61 -13.24 7.47
CA SER A 43 -10.10 -13.12 8.84
C SER A 43 -8.58 -13.27 8.89
N ARG A 44 -8.00 -14.17 8.10
CA ARG A 44 -6.53 -14.32 8.00
C ARG A 44 -5.88 -13.14 7.28
N LEU A 45 -6.47 -12.64 6.19
CA LEU A 45 -5.94 -11.51 5.42
C LEU A 45 -5.97 -10.21 6.23
N SER A 46 -7.03 -10.00 7.01
CA SER A 46 -7.12 -8.85 7.93
C SER A 46 -6.16 -8.94 9.12
N ARG A 47 -5.74 -10.14 9.50
CA ARG A 47 -4.69 -10.36 10.52
C ARG A 47 -3.28 -10.20 9.99
N VAL A 48 -3.06 -10.23 8.67
CA VAL A 48 -1.76 -9.87 8.09
C VAL A 48 -1.59 -8.38 8.34
N PRO A 49 -0.61 -7.95 9.18
CA PRO A 49 -0.33 -6.54 9.33
C PRO A 49 -0.01 -6.02 7.93
N SER A 50 -0.78 -5.03 7.46
CA SER A 50 -0.43 -4.38 6.20
C SER A 50 1.05 -3.97 6.32
N PRO A 51 1.92 -4.30 5.35
CA PRO A 51 3.32 -3.90 5.37
C PRO A 51 3.52 -2.39 5.53
N HIS A 52 2.43 -1.63 5.35
CA HIS A 52 2.37 -0.18 5.34
C HIS A 52 1.89 0.39 6.69
N ALA A 53 1.20 -0.39 7.54
CA ALA A 53 0.56 0.15 8.75
C ALA A 53 1.56 0.66 9.80
N ASN A 54 2.76 0.07 9.84
CA ASN A 54 3.85 0.45 10.76
C ASN A 54 5.14 0.79 9.99
N HIS A 55 5.03 1.11 8.71
CA HIS A 55 6.21 1.50 7.95
C HIS A 55 6.66 2.89 8.42
N PHE A 56 7.96 3.07 8.67
CA PHE A 56 8.54 4.33 9.15
C PHE A 56 7.96 5.55 8.40
N PHE A 57 7.87 5.48 7.07
CA PHE A 57 7.33 6.55 6.23
C PHE A 57 5.86 6.95 6.50
N ASN A 58 5.05 6.07 7.08
CA ASN A 58 3.64 6.34 7.37
C ASN A 58 3.40 6.77 8.83
N THR A 59 4.35 6.51 9.73
CA THR A 59 4.19 6.73 11.18
C THR A 59 5.22 7.70 11.77
N ALA A 60 6.30 7.98 11.05
CA ALA A 60 7.35 8.87 11.53
C ALA A 60 6.87 10.32 11.61
N THR A 61 7.21 10.95 12.71
CA THR A 61 7.09 12.39 12.93
C THR A 61 8.11 13.15 12.09
N ASP A 62 7.89 14.46 11.93
CA ASP A 62 8.81 15.34 11.22
C ASP A 62 10.23 15.28 11.82
N ASP A 63 10.34 15.19 13.15
CA ASP A 63 11.64 15.10 13.85
C ASP A 63 12.37 13.78 13.56
N GLU A 64 11.66 12.66 13.53
CA GLU A 64 12.21 11.35 13.17
C GLU A 64 12.70 11.34 11.72
N TRP A 65 11.93 11.95 10.82
CA TRP A 65 12.34 12.15 9.43
C TRP A 65 13.61 13.00 9.29
N ILE A 66 13.70 14.10 10.05
CA ILE A 66 14.89 14.96 10.05
C ILE A 66 16.11 14.19 10.59
N ALA A 67 15.93 13.38 11.63
CA ALA A 67 17.00 12.58 12.21
C ALA A 67 17.53 11.54 11.20
N GLU A 68 16.65 10.73 10.62
CA GLU A 68 17.01 9.72 9.62
C GLU A 68 17.69 10.34 8.39
N PHE A 69 17.15 11.46 7.90
CA PHE A 69 17.76 12.16 6.76
C PHE A 69 19.18 12.65 7.08
N ARG A 70 19.41 13.19 8.29
CA ARG A 70 20.74 13.62 8.72
C ARG A 70 21.70 12.45 8.83
N GLU A 71 21.27 11.33 9.41
CA GLU A 71 22.11 10.13 9.53
C GLU A 71 22.46 9.58 8.14
N TRP A 72 21.47 9.46 7.26
CA TRP A 72 21.69 9.05 5.88
C TRP A 72 22.68 9.96 5.16
N SER A 73 22.50 11.29 5.24
CA SER A 73 23.41 12.27 4.62
C SER A 73 24.83 12.16 5.18
N GLN A 74 24.97 12.00 6.50
CA GLN A 74 26.29 11.88 7.13
C GLN A 74 27.00 10.58 6.75
N SER A 75 26.29 9.46 6.66
CA SER A 75 26.86 8.18 6.21
C SER A 75 27.39 8.22 4.77
N HIS A 76 26.91 9.18 3.96
CA HIS A 76 27.34 9.39 2.57
C HIS A 76 28.36 10.53 2.41
N SER A 77 28.51 11.42 3.40
CA SER A 77 29.46 12.54 3.34
C SER A 77 30.92 12.14 3.12
N ARG A 78 31.32 10.96 3.60
CA ARG A 78 32.67 10.40 3.43
C ARG A 78 32.82 9.54 2.19
N LYS A 79 31.71 9.20 1.52
CA LYS A 79 31.74 8.48 0.24
C LYS A 79 32.10 9.50 -0.83
N LYS A 80 33.09 9.17 -1.68
CA LYS A 80 33.41 9.97 -2.87
C LYS A 80 32.30 9.77 -3.91
N LEU A 81 31.13 10.34 -3.65
CA LEU A 81 30.03 10.32 -4.59
C LEU A 81 30.35 11.26 -5.76
N PRO A 82 30.07 10.85 -7.00
CA PRO A 82 30.25 11.74 -8.14
C PRO A 82 29.31 12.94 -7.99
N VAL A 83 29.85 14.13 -8.25
CA VAL A 83 29.03 15.35 -8.34
C VAL A 83 28.17 15.21 -9.60
N LEU A 84 26.85 15.32 -9.44
CA LEU A 84 25.94 15.33 -10.57
C LEU A 84 26.15 16.61 -11.37
N SER A 85 26.21 16.51 -12.70
CA SER A 85 26.22 17.70 -13.56
C SER A 85 24.87 18.42 -13.48
N GLU A 86 24.85 19.71 -13.82
CA GLU A 86 23.62 20.49 -13.87
C GLU A 86 22.58 19.89 -14.82
N GLU A 87 23.03 19.24 -15.90
CA GLU A 87 22.17 18.51 -16.83
C GLU A 87 21.38 17.40 -16.12
N PHE A 88 22.02 16.57 -15.30
CA PHE A 88 21.36 15.49 -14.54
C PHE A 88 20.44 16.00 -13.42
N MET A 89 20.66 17.23 -12.93
CA MET A 89 19.81 17.88 -11.94
C MET A 89 18.72 18.76 -12.57
N SER A 90 18.72 18.88 -13.91
CA SER A 90 17.76 19.74 -14.59
C SER A 90 16.34 19.18 -14.48
N ARG A 91 15.36 20.08 -14.39
CA ARG A 91 13.94 19.71 -14.39
C ARG A 91 13.58 18.91 -15.65
N GLU A 92 14.14 19.28 -16.78
CA GLU A 92 13.98 18.59 -18.07
C GLU A 92 14.55 17.16 -18.03
N SER A 93 15.66 16.93 -17.33
CA SER A 93 16.21 15.57 -17.14
C SER A 93 15.41 14.73 -16.14
N ILE A 94 14.88 15.33 -15.08
CA ILE A 94 14.16 14.61 -14.02
C ILE A 94 12.72 14.31 -14.46
N TYR A 95 12.09 15.23 -15.19
CA TYR A 95 10.68 15.11 -15.56
C TYR A 95 10.45 14.85 -17.06
N GLY A 96 11.46 15.00 -17.92
CA GLY A 96 11.38 14.73 -19.36
C GLY A 96 10.24 15.47 -20.07
N GLU A 97 10.04 15.17 -21.36
CA GLU A 97 8.84 15.57 -22.10
C GLU A 97 7.59 14.86 -21.57
N ARG A 98 7.16 15.20 -20.35
CA ARG A 98 5.74 15.14 -19.98
C ARG A 98 5.18 16.54 -20.09
N GLY A 99 5.05 16.98 -21.34
CA GLY A 99 4.06 17.97 -21.76
C GLY A 99 2.73 17.28 -21.99
#